data_AF-A0A9E2A2P9-F1
#
_entry.id   AF-A0A9E2A2P9-F1
#
_cell.length_a   1.000
_cell.length_b   1.000
_cell.length_c   1.000
_cell.angle_alpha   90.00
_cell.angle_beta   90.00
_cell.angle_gamma   90.00
#
_symmetry.space_group_name_H-M   'P 1'
#
loop_
_entity.id
_entity.type
_entity.pdbx_description
1 polymer ?
#
loop_
_entity_poly.entity_id
_entity_poly.type
_entity_poly.pdbx_seq_one_letter_code
_entity_poly.pdbx_strand_id
1 'polypeptide(L)'
;MTSGDSGLRHLINSTGYSLKGLASAWRHEAAFRQEVILVLVLLPLAFVVASDSTQWLLLVLPLLLLLTVELLNSAIECVVDRISDEIHTLSGRAKDLGSAAVMCSLLLVAVAWGAVLWSNFGPSRAVELTAVSSPAETATPGNTADSTPGSADECKLSPPKEPMACTMDWDPVCGCDGITYSNACNARAAGVPRYEAGTCENERLD
;
A
#
# COMPACT_ATOMS: atom_id res chain seq x y z
N MET A 1 4.04 14.91 45.39
CA MET A 1 5.08 14.17 44.65
C MET A 1 4.83 14.41 43.17
N THR A 2 5.62 15.29 42.55
CA THR A 2 5.46 15.70 41.15
C THR A 2 6.14 14.69 40.24
N SER A 3 5.36 13.92 39.48
CA SER A 3 5.81 12.83 38.59
C SER A 3 6.67 13.27 37.39
N GLY A 4 7.06 14.54 37.29
CA GLY A 4 7.85 15.08 36.17
C GLY A 4 9.34 14.76 36.25
N ASP A 5 9.93 14.80 37.44
CA ASP A 5 11.39 14.64 37.60
C ASP A 5 11.85 13.19 37.46
N SER A 6 11.02 12.22 37.86
CA SER A 6 11.31 10.80 37.70
C SER A 6 11.14 10.33 36.25
N GLY A 7 10.13 10.83 35.54
CA GLY A 7 9.89 10.51 34.13
C GLY A 7 10.98 11.05 33.20
N LEU A 8 11.37 12.31 33.36
CA LEU A 8 12.42 12.92 32.53
C LEU A 8 13.79 12.29 32.81
N ARG A 9 14.11 11.98 34.07
CA ARG A 9 15.34 11.25 34.43
C ARG A 9 15.36 9.84 33.86
N HIS A 10 14.22 9.13 33.85
CA HIS A 10 14.14 7.81 33.21
C HIS A 10 14.35 7.89 31.69
N LEU A 11 13.79 8.91 31.03
CA LEU A 11 13.97 9.13 29.59
C LEU A 11 15.42 9.45 29.22
N ILE A 12 16.08 10.30 30.01
CA ILE A 12 17.50 10.63 29.81
C ILE A 12 18.39 9.40 30.07
N ASN A 13 18.07 8.60 31.07
CA ASN A 13 18.81 7.37 31.34
C ASN A 13 18.60 6.31 30.25
N SER A 14 17.36 6.12 29.77
CA SER A 14 17.05 5.13 28.73
C SER A 14 17.70 5.50 27.39
N THR A 15 17.63 6.77 26.99
CA THR A 15 18.35 7.27 25.81
C THR A 15 19.86 7.08 25.94
N GLY A 16 20.42 7.28 27.14
CA GLY A 16 21.83 6.98 27.42
C GLY A 16 22.22 5.51 27.22
N TYR A 17 21.36 4.56 27.60
CA TYR A 17 21.59 3.13 27.33
C TYR A 17 21.48 2.79 25.84
N SER A 18 20.49 3.35 25.13
CA SER A 18 20.34 3.17 23.68
C SER A 18 21.56 3.68 22.90
N LEU A 19 22.08 4.86 23.27
CA LEU A 19 23.28 5.43 22.65
C LEU A 19 24.52 4.57 22.91
N LYS A 20 24.66 3.99 24.10
CA LYS A 20 25.75 3.04 24.39
C LYS A 20 25.65 1.79 23.52
N GLY A 21 24.44 1.26 23.31
CA GLY A 21 24.18 0.13 22.41
C GLY A 21 24.59 0.44 20.96
N LEU A 22 24.10 1.56 20.42
CA LEU A 22 24.47 2.02 19.06
C LEU A 22 25.98 2.25 18.92
N ALA A 23 26.61 2.88 19.91
CA ALA A 23 28.06 3.10 19.92
C ALA A 23 28.86 1.80 20.04
N SER A 24 28.29 0.75 20.65
CA SER A 24 28.90 -0.57 20.70
C SER A 24 28.82 -1.25 19.34
N ALA A 25 27.62 -1.28 18.73
CA ALA A 25 27.41 -1.84 17.39
C ALA A 25 28.32 -1.16 16.35
N TRP A 26 28.40 0.17 16.36
CA TRP A 26 29.30 0.91 15.46
C TRP A 26 30.78 0.49 15.56
N ARG A 27 31.26 0.22 16.78
CA ARG A 27 32.66 -0.11 17.02
C ARG A 27 32.99 -1.56 16.68
N HIS A 28 32.11 -2.50 17.01
CA HIS A 28 32.40 -3.93 16.92
C HIS A 28 31.86 -4.56 15.62
N GLU A 29 30.78 -4.02 15.05
CA GLU A 29 30.08 -4.65 13.92
C GLU A 29 30.41 -3.96 12.60
N ALA A 30 31.12 -4.67 11.72
CA ALA A 30 31.45 -4.15 10.39
C ALA A 30 30.22 -4.04 9.48
N ALA A 31 29.30 -5.02 9.55
CA ALA A 31 28.06 -5.04 8.78
C ALA A 31 27.15 -3.86 9.15
N PHE A 32 26.92 -3.62 10.45
CA PHE A 32 26.21 -2.42 10.92
C PHE A 32 26.75 -1.11 10.35
N ARG A 33 28.08 -0.93 10.25
CA ARG A 33 28.66 0.27 9.62
C ARG A 33 28.32 0.38 8.14
N GLN A 34 28.36 -0.74 7.40
CA GLN A 34 28.01 -0.77 5.98
C GLN A 34 26.54 -0.41 5.77
N GLU A 35 25.65 -0.95 6.59
CA GLU A 35 24.22 -0.66 6.52
C GLU A 35 23.89 0.77 6.89
N VAL A 36 24.54 1.34 7.92
CA VAL A 36 24.38 2.76 8.23
C VAL A 36 24.84 3.64 7.07
N ILE A 37 25.95 3.31 6.41
CA ILE A 37 26.39 4.05 5.21
C ILE A 37 25.34 3.93 4.09
N LEU A 38 24.79 2.73 3.86
CA LEU A 38 23.70 2.51 2.91
C LEU A 38 22.49 3.39 3.24
N VAL A 39 22.06 3.43 4.49
CA VAL A 39 20.92 4.26 4.96
C VAL A 39 21.22 5.75 4.80
N LEU A 40 22.43 6.20 5.14
CA LEU A 40 22.84 7.61 4.99
C LEU A 40 22.83 8.07 3.52
N VAL A 41 23.04 7.15 2.57
CA VAL A 41 22.94 7.43 1.13
C VAL A 41 21.50 7.34 0.63
N LEU A 42 20.77 6.29 1.01
CA LEU A 42 19.42 6.03 0.51
C LEU A 42 18.36 6.96 1.10
N LEU A 43 18.52 7.42 2.35
CA LEU A 43 17.56 8.31 3.00
C LEU A 43 17.41 9.68 2.30
N PRO A 44 18.49 10.43 1.95
CA PRO A 44 18.34 11.63 1.14
C PRO A 44 17.85 11.32 -0.28
N LEU A 45 18.28 10.20 -0.86
CA LEU A 45 17.82 9.78 -2.19
C LEU A 45 16.31 9.47 -2.20
N ALA A 46 15.73 9.01 -1.10
CA ALA A 46 14.30 8.75 -0.98
C ALA A 46 13.46 10.02 -1.18
N PHE A 47 13.95 11.19 -0.78
CA PHE A 47 13.28 12.48 -1.05
C PHE A 47 13.30 12.86 -2.53
N VAL A 48 14.32 12.43 -3.27
CA VAL A 48 14.44 12.71 -4.71
C VAL A 48 13.61 11.72 -5.51
N VAL A 49 13.57 10.46 -5.08
CA VAL A 49 12.88 9.38 -5.79
C VAL A 49 11.38 9.40 -5.54
N ALA A 50 10.92 9.62 -4.31
CA ALA A 50 9.49 9.53 -3.98
C ALA A 50 8.68 10.69 -4.57
N SER A 51 7.53 10.36 -5.18
CA SER A 51 6.59 11.35 -5.73
C SER A 51 5.56 11.83 -4.70
N ASP A 52 5.32 11.04 -3.66
CA ASP A 52 4.34 11.31 -2.59
C ASP A 52 4.80 10.72 -1.25
N SER A 53 4.06 11.04 -0.17
CA SER A 53 4.40 10.61 1.20
C SER A 53 4.35 9.09 1.40
N THR A 54 3.48 8.39 0.70
CA THR A 54 3.36 6.92 0.80
C THR A 54 4.59 6.26 0.19
N GLN A 55 5.02 6.71 -0.99
CA GLN A 55 6.26 6.23 -1.60
C GLN A 55 7.48 6.52 -0.71
N TRP A 56 7.55 7.70 -0.10
CA TRP A 56 8.65 8.04 0.81
C TRP A 56 8.68 7.09 2.02
N LEU A 57 7.53 6.80 2.64
CA LEU A 57 7.44 5.82 3.73
C LEU A 57 7.83 4.41 3.27
N LEU A 58 7.42 3.98 2.08
CA LEU A 58 7.80 2.68 1.50
C LEU A 58 9.31 2.57 1.29
N LEU A 59 10.01 3.66 0.97
CA LEU A 59 11.47 3.68 0.80
C LEU A 59 12.22 3.72 2.15
N VAL A 60 11.67 4.41 3.15
CA VAL A 60 12.35 4.67 4.44
C VAL A 60 12.11 3.58 5.48
N LEU A 61 10.89 3.02 5.58
CA LEU A 61 10.58 2.02 6.60
C LEU A 61 11.44 0.74 6.51
N PRO A 62 11.71 0.16 5.32
CA PRO A 62 12.62 -0.98 5.18
C PRO A 62 14.05 -0.67 5.62
N LEU A 63 14.52 0.58 5.47
CA LEU A 63 15.85 1.01 5.91
C LEU A 63 15.96 1.05 7.44
N LEU A 64 14.90 1.51 8.12
CA LEU A 64 14.84 1.47 9.59
C LEU A 64 14.69 0.03 10.11
N LEU A 65 13.93 -0.80 9.41
CA LEU A 65 13.82 -2.22 9.73
C LEU A 65 15.17 -2.93 9.58
N LEU A 66 15.92 -2.67 8.50
CA LEU A 66 17.27 -3.21 8.28
C LEU A 66 18.18 -2.96 9.48
N LEU A 67 18.34 -1.69 9.90
CA LEU A 67 19.16 -1.34 11.06
C LEU A 67 18.67 -1.98 12.36
N THR A 68 17.35 -2.13 12.51
CA THR A 68 16.77 -2.78 13.69
C THR A 68 17.10 -4.27 13.71
N VAL A 69 16.95 -4.96 12.58
CA VAL A 69 17.24 -6.40 12.46
C VAL A 69 18.72 -6.67 12.65
N GLU A 70 19.61 -5.82 12.14
CA GLU A 70 21.05 -5.94 12.34
C GLU A 70 21.44 -5.76 13.82
N LEU A 71 20.88 -4.75 14.51
CA LEU A 71 21.10 -4.59 15.95
C LEU A 71 20.60 -5.80 16.77
N LEU A 72 19.47 -6.38 16.36
CA LEU A 72 18.96 -7.61 16.98
C LEU A 72 19.85 -8.81 16.67
N ASN A 73 20.37 -8.93 15.44
CA ASN A 73 21.32 -9.97 15.06
C ASN A 73 22.59 -9.91 15.93
N SER A 74 23.22 -8.74 16.04
CA SER A 74 24.42 -8.56 16.88
C SER A 74 24.12 -8.82 18.36
N ALA A 75 22.93 -8.47 18.84
CA ALA A 75 22.51 -8.79 20.20
C ALA A 75 22.38 -10.31 20.43
N ILE A 76 21.80 -11.04 19.47
CA ILE A 76 21.71 -12.50 19.51
C ILE A 76 23.10 -13.12 19.47
N GLU A 77 23.98 -12.65 18.59
CA GLU A 77 25.37 -13.12 18.52
C GLU A 77 26.10 -12.91 19.85
N CYS A 78 26.01 -11.73 20.46
CA CYS A 78 26.59 -11.46 21.77
C CYS A 78 26.08 -12.42 22.87
N VAL A 79 24.79 -12.76 22.86
CA VAL A 79 24.20 -13.69 23.84
C VAL A 79 24.65 -15.13 23.57
N VAL A 80 24.63 -15.56 22.31
CA VAL A 80 25.02 -16.92 21.89
C VAL A 80 26.51 -17.14 22.17
N ASP A 81 27.36 -16.16 21.86
CA ASP A 81 28.80 -16.21 22.11
C ASP A 81 29.12 -16.20 23.59
N ARG A 82 28.27 -15.62 24.43
CA ARG A 82 28.44 -15.65 25.88
C ARG A 82 28.13 -17.03 26.49
N ILE A 83 27.22 -17.80 25.91
CA ILE A 83 26.75 -19.09 26.46
C ILE A 83 27.53 -20.28 25.90
N SER A 84 27.99 -20.20 24.65
CA SER A 84 28.50 -21.34 23.88
C SER A 84 30.00 -21.20 23.61
N ASP A 85 30.85 -21.49 24.59
CA ASP A 85 32.31 -21.58 24.37
C ASP A 85 32.69 -22.86 23.58
N GLU A 86 31.83 -23.87 23.55
CA GLU A 86 31.96 -25.07 22.70
C GLU A 86 31.02 -25.02 21.49
N ILE A 87 31.42 -25.60 20.35
CA ILE A 87 30.63 -25.58 19.11
C ILE A 87 29.38 -26.45 19.26
N HIS A 88 28.25 -25.82 19.59
CA HIS A 88 26.94 -26.47 19.62
C HIS A 88 26.15 -26.20 18.33
N THR A 89 25.51 -27.25 17.81
CA THR A 89 24.71 -27.17 16.58
C THR A 89 23.53 -26.20 16.70
N LEU A 90 22.97 -26.04 17.90
CA LEU A 90 21.89 -25.09 18.17
C LEU A 90 22.36 -23.62 18.12
N SER A 91 23.55 -23.33 18.65
CA SER A 91 24.17 -22.00 18.60
C SER A 91 24.45 -21.57 17.17
N GLY A 92 24.93 -22.50 16.33
CA GLY A 92 25.09 -22.26 14.89
C GLY A 92 23.77 -21.89 14.21
N ARG A 93 22.71 -22.68 14.43
CA ARG A 93 21.38 -22.41 13.87
C ARG A 93 20.82 -21.05 14.28
N ALA A 94 21.05 -20.60 15.51
CA ALA A 94 20.60 -19.30 15.97
C ALA A 94 21.27 -18.15 15.18
N LYS A 95 22.59 -18.24 14.95
CA LYS A 95 23.34 -17.28 14.14
C LYS A 95 22.90 -17.29 12.68
N ASP A 96 22.70 -18.48 12.11
CA ASP A 96 22.24 -18.62 10.72
C ASP A 96 20.87 -17.95 10.50
N LEU A 97 19.95 -18.10 11.46
CA LEU A 97 18.64 -17.46 11.40
C LEU A 97 18.72 -15.93 11.55
N GLY A 98 19.63 -15.44 12.40
CA GLY A 98 19.89 -14.00 12.54
C GLY A 98 20.41 -13.39 11.24
N SER A 99 21.42 -14.00 10.63
CA SER A 99 21.95 -13.61 9.32
C SER A 99 20.90 -13.70 8.19
N ALA A 100 20.05 -14.74 8.22
CA ALA A 100 18.95 -14.87 7.26
C ALA A 100 17.91 -13.75 7.40
N ALA A 101 17.64 -13.27 8.62
CA ALA A 101 16.74 -12.15 8.86
C ALA A 101 17.29 -10.85 8.25
N VAL A 102 18.59 -10.57 8.42
CA VAL A 102 19.27 -9.43 7.79
C VAL A 102 19.16 -9.51 6.27
N MET A 103 19.44 -10.68 5.68
CA MET A 103 19.28 -10.91 4.23
C MET A 103 17.84 -10.64 3.75
N CYS A 104 16.83 -11.13 4.47
CA CYS A 104 15.42 -10.84 4.15
C CYS A 104 15.10 -9.35 4.20
N SER A 105 15.68 -8.61 5.15
CA SER A 105 15.48 -7.15 5.24
C SER A 105 16.17 -6.39 4.09
N LEU A 106 17.36 -6.82 3.65
CA LEU A 106 18.01 -6.28 2.45
C LEU A 106 17.20 -6.56 1.18
N LEU A 107 16.61 -7.76 1.06
CA LEU A 107 15.71 -8.08 -0.05
C LEU A 107 14.46 -7.20 -0.03
N LEU A 108 13.89 -6.93 1.14
CA LEU A 108 12.77 -6.01 1.27
C LEU A 108 13.14 -4.59 0.82
N VAL A 109 14.33 -4.09 1.22
CA VAL A 109 14.86 -2.80 0.72
C VAL A 109 14.95 -2.82 -0.80
N ALA A 110 15.55 -3.85 -1.39
CA ALA A 110 15.73 -3.97 -2.84
C ALA A 110 14.39 -3.99 -3.60
N VAL A 111 13.40 -4.74 -3.11
CA VAL A 111 12.06 -4.84 -3.73
C VAL A 111 11.32 -3.50 -3.61
N ALA A 112 11.32 -2.87 -2.44
CA ALA A 112 10.64 -1.60 -2.24
C ALA A 112 11.24 -0.50 -3.13
N TRP A 113 12.58 -0.38 -3.14
CA TRP A 113 13.28 0.58 -4.00
C TRP A 113 13.08 0.29 -5.48
N GLY A 114 13.20 -0.97 -5.89
CA GLY A 114 12.97 -1.38 -7.28
C GLY A 114 11.56 -1.06 -7.76
N ALA A 115 10.54 -1.32 -6.94
CA ALA A 115 9.15 -1.06 -7.27
C ALA A 115 8.87 0.45 -7.45
N VAL A 116 9.37 1.30 -6.54
CA VAL A 116 9.17 2.76 -6.63
C VAL A 116 9.99 3.37 -7.76
N LEU A 117 11.23 2.91 -7.99
CA LEU A 117 12.01 3.35 -9.15
C LEU A 117 11.34 2.95 -10.46
N TRP A 118 10.77 1.75 -10.54
CA TRP A 118 10.02 1.29 -11.71
C TRP A 118 8.73 2.09 -11.91
N SER A 119 8.00 2.42 -10.84
CA SER A 119 6.80 3.25 -10.97
C SER A 119 7.11 4.68 -11.41
N ASN A 120 8.23 5.24 -10.96
CA ASN A 120 8.53 6.65 -11.18
C ASN A 120 9.34 6.92 -12.46
N PHE A 121 10.21 5.96 -12.84
CA PHE A 121 11.13 6.10 -13.98
C PHE A 121 11.02 4.96 -15.01
N GLY A 122 10.14 3.97 -14.79
CA GLY A 122 9.95 2.86 -15.71
C GLY A 122 9.47 3.33 -17.10
N PRO A 123 9.80 2.58 -18.17
CA PRO A 123 9.48 2.97 -19.54
C PRO A 123 7.99 2.77 -19.85
N SER A 124 7.09 3.53 -19.22
CA SER A 124 5.63 3.44 -19.46
C SER A 124 4.84 4.66 -18.95
N ARG A 125 5.14 5.87 -19.44
CA ARG A 125 4.06 6.84 -19.76
C ARG A 125 3.50 6.63 -21.18
N ALA A 126 4.01 5.64 -21.91
CA ALA A 126 3.66 5.39 -23.31
C ALA A 126 2.72 4.19 -23.53
N VAL A 127 2.32 3.45 -22.49
CA VAL A 127 1.52 2.22 -22.65
C VAL A 127 0.00 2.45 -22.52
N GLU A 128 -0.45 3.64 -22.12
CA GLU A 128 -1.89 3.91 -21.95
C GLU A 128 -2.58 4.62 -23.12
N LEU A 129 -1.88 4.92 -24.24
CA LEU A 129 -2.48 5.60 -25.40
C LEU A 129 -2.41 4.84 -26.74
N THR A 130 -1.84 3.64 -26.80
CA THR A 130 -1.69 2.90 -28.08
C THR A 130 -2.39 1.54 -28.14
N ALA A 131 -3.11 1.11 -27.11
CA ALA A 131 -3.82 -0.18 -27.14
C ALA A 131 -5.29 -0.10 -27.59
N VAL A 132 -5.79 1.05 -28.06
CA VAL A 132 -7.06 1.12 -28.81
C VAL A 132 -6.87 2.02 -30.03
N SER A 133 -6.32 1.44 -31.10
CA SER A 133 -6.44 1.98 -32.45
C SER A 133 -7.18 0.99 -33.35
N SER A 134 -8.43 1.34 -33.66
CA SER A 134 -9.16 1.06 -34.91
C SER A 134 -9.55 -0.39 -35.25
N PRO A 135 -10.61 -0.62 -36.07
CA PRO A 135 -11.03 0.14 -37.27
C PRO A 135 -12.35 0.92 -37.03
N ALA A 136 -12.55 2.19 -37.42
CA ALA A 136 -12.60 2.79 -38.76
C ALA A 136 -13.48 2.01 -39.76
N GLU A 137 -14.71 2.47 -39.97
CA GLU A 137 -15.41 2.72 -41.25
C GLU A 137 -16.91 2.94 -40.93
N THR A 138 -17.73 3.77 -41.58
CA THR A 138 -17.62 4.85 -42.57
C THR A 138 -19.06 5.38 -42.74
N ALA A 139 -19.23 6.70 -42.87
CA ALA A 139 -20.30 7.48 -43.52
C ALA A 139 -21.78 6.98 -43.45
N THR A 140 -22.78 7.79 -43.09
CA THR A 140 -23.34 8.87 -43.94
C THR A 140 -24.54 9.53 -43.19
N PRO A 141 -24.89 10.81 -43.44
CA PRO A 141 -25.95 11.54 -42.75
C PRO A 141 -27.29 11.46 -43.49
N GLY A 142 -28.41 11.44 -42.76
CA GLY A 142 -29.72 11.67 -43.36
C GLY A 142 -30.91 11.27 -42.48
N ASN A 143 -31.72 12.29 -42.15
CA ASN A 143 -33.18 12.24 -42.00
C ASN A 143 -33.73 11.46 -40.80
N THR A 144 -34.76 11.89 -40.07
CA THR A 144 -35.81 12.91 -40.22
C THR A 144 -36.24 13.32 -38.82
N ALA A 145 -36.78 14.53 -38.70
CA ALA A 145 -37.70 14.84 -37.62
C ALA A 145 -38.80 13.77 -37.55
N ASP A 146 -39.04 13.19 -36.38
CA ASP A 146 -40.40 12.81 -36.02
C ASP A 146 -40.62 12.99 -34.53
N SER A 147 -41.68 13.73 -34.25
CA SER A 147 -42.20 14.03 -32.94
C SER A 147 -43.33 13.04 -32.69
N THR A 148 -43.10 12.09 -31.78
CA THR A 148 -44.17 11.22 -31.27
C THR A 148 -44.13 11.23 -29.75
N PRO A 149 -45.25 11.56 -29.06
CA PRO A 149 -45.34 11.46 -27.62
C PRO A 149 -45.69 10.02 -27.24
N GLY A 150 -44.81 9.36 -26.47
CA GLY A 150 -45.09 8.09 -25.82
C GLY A 150 -44.57 6.85 -26.55
N SER A 151 -43.34 6.45 -26.23
CA SER A 151 -42.94 5.04 -26.20
C SER A 151 -41.77 4.89 -25.22
N ALA A 152 -41.83 3.84 -24.40
CA ALA A 152 -40.80 3.45 -23.45
C ALA A 152 -39.38 3.58 -24.02
N ASP A 153 -38.66 4.60 -23.56
CA ASP A 153 -37.20 4.63 -23.67
C ASP A 153 -36.68 3.46 -22.85
N GLU A 154 -36.26 2.43 -23.56
CA GLU A 154 -35.53 1.26 -23.07
C GLU A 154 -34.57 1.65 -21.93
N CYS A 155 -34.61 0.94 -20.81
CA CYS A 155 -33.69 1.13 -19.69
C CYS A 155 -32.28 0.74 -20.13
N LYS A 156 -31.61 1.64 -20.86
CA LYS A 156 -30.26 1.42 -21.37
C LYS A 156 -29.27 1.57 -20.22
N LEU A 157 -28.86 0.43 -19.69
CA LEU A 157 -27.86 0.36 -18.63
C LEU A 157 -26.51 0.87 -19.16
N SER A 158 -25.92 1.81 -18.45
CA SER A 158 -24.61 2.38 -18.76
C SER A 158 -23.78 2.45 -17.48
N PRO A 159 -23.04 1.37 -17.14
CA PRO A 159 -22.19 1.33 -15.95
C PRO A 159 -21.11 2.42 -16.01
N PRO A 160 -20.74 3.02 -14.87
CA PRO A 160 -19.68 4.01 -14.80
C PRO A 160 -18.32 3.38 -15.16
N LYS A 161 -17.46 4.15 -15.83
CA LYS A 161 -16.11 3.73 -16.25
C LYS A 161 -15.16 3.49 -15.07
N GLU A 162 -15.45 4.09 -13.92
CA GLU A 162 -14.66 3.97 -12.69
C GLU A 162 -15.51 3.35 -11.56
N PRO A 163 -14.91 2.50 -10.70
CA PRO A 163 -15.64 1.85 -9.62
C PRO A 163 -16.15 2.88 -8.61
N MET A 164 -17.45 2.85 -8.34
CA MET A 164 -18.09 3.76 -7.40
C MET A 164 -18.23 3.10 -6.02
N ALA A 165 -17.76 3.76 -4.97
CA ALA A 165 -17.98 3.34 -3.59
C ALA A 165 -19.32 3.86 -3.07
N CYS A 166 -20.20 2.96 -2.65
CA CYS A 166 -21.50 3.29 -2.08
C CYS A 166 -21.55 3.00 -0.58
N THR A 167 -22.34 3.81 0.14
CA THR A 167 -22.65 3.57 1.55
C THR A 167 -23.66 2.41 1.69
N MET A 168 -23.67 1.79 2.87
CA MET A 168 -24.64 0.74 3.22
C MET A 168 -25.95 1.32 3.79
N ASP A 169 -26.28 2.56 3.42
CA ASP A 169 -27.53 3.19 3.85
C ASP A 169 -28.72 2.57 3.12
N TRP A 170 -29.83 2.37 3.83
CA TRP A 170 -31.02 1.71 3.29
C TRP A 170 -32.10 2.74 2.96
N ASP A 171 -32.10 3.19 1.71
CA ASP A 171 -33.05 4.15 1.12
C ASP A 171 -33.45 3.65 -0.28
N PRO A 172 -34.35 2.64 -0.36
CA PRO A 172 -34.50 1.82 -1.54
C PRO A 172 -35.04 2.58 -2.75
N VAL A 173 -34.57 2.18 -3.94
CA VAL A 173 -35.06 2.72 -5.22
C VAL A 173 -35.39 1.61 -6.20
N CYS A 174 -36.44 1.80 -6.99
CA CYS A 174 -36.85 0.89 -8.06
C CYS A 174 -36.24 1.38 -9.37
N GLY A 175 -35.34 0.58 -9.96
CA GLY A 175 -34.71 0.90 -11.23
C GLY A 175 -35.66 0.79 -12.41
N CYS A 176 -35.34 1.46 -13.52
CA CYS A 176 -36.07 1.28 -14.79
C CYS A 176 -35.97 -0.13 -15.38
N ASP A 177 -35.08 -0.95 -14.83
CA ASP A 177 -34.89 -2.37 -15.12
C ASP A 177 -35.76 -3.28 -14.26
N GLY A 178 -36.56 -2.70 -13.35
CA GLY A 178 -37.46 -3.43 -12.45
C GLY A 178 -36.76 -4.10 -11.27
N ILE A 179 -35.49 -3.75 -11.00
CA ILE A 179 -34.72 -4.27 -9.87
C ILE A 179 -34.73 -3.25 -8.72
N THR A 180 -34.95 -3.71 -7.49
CA THR A 180 -34.81 -2.88 -6.30
C THR A 180 -33.34 -2.78 -5.89
N TYR A 181 -32.86 -1.57 -5.65
CA TYR A 181 -31.53 -1.28 -5.14
C TYR A 181 -31.61 -0.73 -3.71
N SER A 182 -30.62 -1.06 -2.88
CA SER A 182 -30.54 -0.62 -1.47
C SER A 182 -30.49 0.89 -1.31
N ASN A 183 -29.90 1.60 -2.28
CA ASN A 183 -29.94 3.05 -2.39
C ASN A 183 -29.64 3.54 -3.82
N ALA A 184 -29.89 4.82 -4.06
CA ALA A 184 -29.63 5.48 -5.34
C ALA A 184 -28.16 5.36 -5.82
N CYS A 185 -27.20 5.29 -4.90
CA CYS A 185 -25.80 5.06 -5.27
C CYS A 185 -25.63 3.67 -5.88
N ASN A 186 -26.18 2.63 -5.26
CA ASN A 186 -26.11 1.26 -5.78
C ASN A 186 -26.80 1.11 -7.14
N ALA A 187 -27.94 1.79 -7.36
CA ALA A 187 -28.58 1.83 -8.69
C ALA A 187 -27.69 2.45 -9.77
N ARG A 188 -27.04 3.58 -9.45
CA ARG A 188 -26.08 4.25 -10.36
C ARG A 188 -24.82 3.41 -10.58
N ALA A 189 -24.35 2.68 -9.57
CA ALA A 189 -23.20 1.79 -9.68
C ALA A 189 -23.47 0.63 -10.64
N ALA A 190 -24.72 0.14 -10.67
CA ALA A 190 -25.19 -0.84 -11.63
C ALA A 190 -25.45 -0.25 -13.03
N GLY A 191 -25.33 1.08 -13.20
CA GLY A 191 -25.54 1.76 -14.47
C GLY A 191 -26.99 2.06 -14.80
N VAL A 192 -27.89 2.05 -13.81
CA VAL A 192 -29.32 2.35 -14.00
C VAL A 192 -29.54 3.86 -14.05
N PRO A 193 -29.96 4.43 -15.21
CA PRO A 193 -30.01 5.89 -15.39
C PRO A 193 -31.28 6.54 -14.83
N ARG A 194 -32.34 5.78 -14.58
CA ARG A 194 -33.63 6.26 -14.06
C ARG A 194 -34.15 5.29 -13.01
N TYR A 195 -34.63 5.82 -11.90
CA TYR A 195 -35.17 5.07 -10.78
C TYR A 195 -36.18 5.92 -10.02
N GLU A 196 -37.11 5.26 -9.34
CA GLU A 196 -38.13 5.89 -8.48
C GLU A 196 -37.89 5.51 -7.00
N ALA A 197 -38.36 6.32 -6.07
CA ALA A 197 -38.20 6.05 -4.64
C ALA A 197 -39.11 4.88 -4.20
N GLY A 198 -38.57 3.96 -3.40
CA GLY A 198 -39.24 2.76 -2.95
C GLY A 198 -38.77 1.49 -3.66
N THR A 199 -39.32 0.35 -3.25
CA THR A 199 -39.04 -0.96 -3.87
C THR A 199 -39.93 -1.18 -5.09
N CYS A 200 -39.50 -1.96 -6.07
CA CYS A 200 -40.34 -2.31 -7.21
C CYS A 200 -41.58 -3.12 -6.77
N GLU A 201 -42.74 -2.83 -7.37
CA GLU A 201 -44.03 -3.45 -6.99
C GLU A 201 -44.05 -4.99 -7.18
N ASN A 202 -43.14 -5.54 -7.99
CA ASN A 202 -43.12 -6.95 -8.38
C ASN A 202 -42.27 -7.87 -7.47
N GLU A 203 -41.73 -7.39 -6.34
CA GLU A 203 -40.93 -8.22 -5.41
C GLU A 203 -41.76 -8.97 -4.35
N ARG A 204 -43.09 -8.96 -4.45
CA ARG A 204 -43.96 -9.78 -3.60
C ARG A 204 -44.68 -10.82 -4.45
N LEU A 205 -44.06 -11.99 -4.61
CA LEU A 205 -44.64 -13.34 -4.64
C LEU A 205 -43.57 -14.34 -5.10
N ASP A 206 -42.88 -14.93 -4.10
CA ASP A 206 -42.53 -16.35 -3.92
C ASP A 206 -41.18 -16.53 -3.20
#